data_AF-A0A1S6YJH0-F1
#
_entry.id   AF-A0A1S6YJH0-F1
#
_cell.length_a   1.000
_cell.length_b   1.000
_cell.length_c   1.000
_cell.angle_alpha   90.00
_cell.angle_beta   90.00
_cell.angle_gamma   90.00
#
_symmetry.space_group_name_H-M   'P 1'
#
loop_
_entity.id
_entity.type
_entity.pdbx_description
1 polymer ?
#
loop_
_entity_poly.entity_id
_entity_poly.type
_entity_poly.pdbx_seq_one_letter_code
_entity_poly.pdbx_strand_id
1 'polypeptide(L)'
;LTFGGVDTSLYQGEITWTPVTSESYWQIGIDRFEINGEETGWCYRGCESVVDTGTSTLTAPREVLGYLLQGLGAQQSQYGMYMVDCNRVNDLPTLTFVISGTALPLPPSAYIVQHYQYGYQYCTVGITPTYLPP
;
A
#
# COMPACT_ATOMS: atom_id res chain seq x y z
N LEU A 1 19.16 4.55 7.29
CA LEU A 1 19.87 4.07 6.08
C LEU A 1 21.20 3.50 6.52
N THR A 2 21.51 2.28 6.12
CA THR A 2 22.78 1.60 6.43
C THR A 2 23.40 1.19 5.10
N PHE A 3 24.68 1.48 4.89
CA PHE A 3 25.42 1.06 3.70
C PHE A 3 26.26 -0.17 4.03
N GLY A 4 26.23 -1.19 3.15
CA GLY A 4 27.08 -2.38 3.28
C GLY A 4 26.60 -3.44 4.29
N GLY A 5 25.38 -3.32 4.81
CA GLY A 5 24.83 -4.29 5.75
C GLY A 5 23.38 -4.01 6.12
N VAL A 6 22.86 -4.85 7.01
CA VAL A 6 21.50 -4.75 7.55
C VAL A 6 21.59 -4.51 9.06
N ASP A 7 20.88 -3.51 9.56
CA ASP A 7 20.78 -3.24 11.01
C ASP A 7 19.67 -4.11 11.61
N THR A 8 20.06 -5.16 12.33
CA THR A 8 19.14 -6.13 12.95
C THR A 8 18.38 -5.58 14.16
N SER A 9 18.69 -4.37 14.63
CA SER A 9 17.93 -3.73 15.71
C SER A 9 16.61 -3.09 15.24
N LEU A 10 16.43 -2.90 13.93
CA LEU A 10 15.31 -2.16 13.35
C LEU A 10 14.19 -3.06 12.78
N TYR A 11 14.36 -4.38 12.83
CA TYR A 11 13.33 -5.34 12.41
C TYR A 11 13.34 -6.57 13.32
N GLN A 12 12.30 -7.40 13.19
CA GLN A 12 12.17 -8.66 13.92
C GLN A 12 11.99 -9.81 12.93
N GLY A 13 12.38 -11.01 13.33
CA GLY A 13 12.31 -12.21 12.48
C GLY A 13 13.43 -12.26 11.44
N GLU A 14 13.21 -13.03 10.38
CA GLU A 14 14.15 -13.22 9.29
C GLU A 14 13.74 -12.42 8.05
N ILE A 15 14.72 -12.03 7.23
CA ILE A 15 14.45 -11.37 5.95
C ILE A 15 13.99 -12.42 4.94
N THR A 16 12.82 -12.19 4.35
CA THR A 16 12.40 -12.91 3.16
C THR A 16 12.86 -12.17 1.92
N TRP A 17 13.44 -12.90 0.97
CA TRP A 17 13.98 -12.35 -0.27
C TRP A 17 13.05 -12.66 -1.45
N THR A 18 12.94 -11.70 -2.37
CA THR A 18 12.27 -11.87 -3.67
C THR A 18 13.24 -11.43 -4.77
N PRO A 19 13.28 -12.11 -5.92
CA PRO A 19 14.13 -11.69 -7.03
C PRO A 19 13.62 -10.39 -7.64
N VAL A 20 14.55 -9.62 -8.22
CA VAL A 20 14.20 -8.53 -9.13
C VAL A 20 13.70 -9.08 -10.45
N THR A 21 12.65 -8.48 -11.02
CA THR A 21 12.05 -8.89 -12.30
C THR A 21 12.57 -8.08 -13.49
N SER A 22 13.06 -6.86 -13.23
CA SER A 22 13.74 -5.98 -14.18
C SER A 22 14.78 -5.13 -13.46
N GLU A 23 15.95 -4.95 -14.04
CA GLU A 23 17.07 -4.18 -13.45
C GLU A 23 17.01 -2.66 -13.71
N SER A 24 15.92 -2.16 -14.31
CA SER A 24 15.71 -0.71 -14.51
C SER A 24 15.29 0.01 -13.22
N TYR A 25 14.60 -0.69 -12.33
CA TYR A 25 14.15 -0.23 -11.01
C TYR A 25 14.36 -1.35 -9.99
N TRP A 26 14.13 -1.08 -8.71
CA TRP A 26 13.91 -2.14 -7.71
C TRP A 26 12.52 -2.76 -7.91
N GLN A 27 12.33 -3.40 -9.07
CA GLN A 27 11.08 -4.00 -9.50
C GLN A 27 11.00 -5.46 -9.05
N ILE A 28 9.87 -5.84 -8.47
CA ILE A 28 9.59 -7.18 -7.94
C ILE A 28 8.20 -7.63 -8.39
N GLY A 29 7.99 -8.95 -8.38
CA GLY A 29 6.68 -9.55 -8.59
C GLY A 29 5.82 -9.56 -7.31
N ILE A 30 4.52 -9.33 -7.48
CA ILE A 30 3.47 -9.56 -6.48
C ILE A 30 2.64 -10.74 -6.97
N ASP A 31 2.52 -11.78 -6.16
CA ASP A 31 1.82 -13.01 -6.52
C ASP A 31 0.31 -12.82 -6.45
N ARG A 32 -0.18 -12.19 -5.37
CA ARG A 32 -1.60 -11.99 -5.09
C ARG A 32 -1.80 -10.71 -4.27
N PHE A 33 -3.00 -10.16 -4.40
CA PHE A 33 -3.47 -9.07 -3.56
C PHE A 33 -4.77 -9.50 -2.88
N GLU A 34 -4.84 -9.32 -1.57
CA GLU A 34 -5.97 -9.75 -0.75
C GLU A 34 -6.54 -8.58 0.04
N ILE A 35 -7.86 -8.60 0.23
CA ILE A 35 -8.59 -7.67 1.10
C ILE A 35 -9.26 -8.51 2.18
N ASN A 36 -8.94 -8.26 3.45
CA ASN A 36 -9.42 -9.07 4.58
C ASN A 36 -9.12 -10.58 4.45
N GLY A 37 -8.01 -10.92 3.80
CA GLY A 37 -7.61 -12.32 3.57
C GLY A 37 -8.34 -13.01 2.42
N GLU A 38 -9.20 -12.30 1.68
CA GLU A 38 -9.83 -12.79 0.46
C GLU A 38 -9.09 -12.26 -0.77
N GLU A 39 -8.70 -13.16 -1.67
CA GLU A 39 -8.02 -12.80 -2.92
C GLU A 39 -8.93 -12.00 -3.85
N THR A 40 -8.45 -10.85 -4.34
CA THR A 40 -9.25 -9.97 -5.21
C THR A 40 -9.27 -10.41 -6.68
N GLY A 41 -8.32 -11.27 -7.06
CA GLY A 41 -8.05 -11.62 -8.46
C GLY A 41 -7.40 -10.49 -9.28
N TRP A 42 -7.10 -9.32 -8.70
CA TRP A 42 -6.48 -8.21 -9.43
C TRP A 42 -5.08 -8.54 -9.93
N CYS A 43 -4.36 -9.39 -9.20
CA CYS A 43 -3.03 -9.90 -9.55
C CYS A 43 -3.03 -11.40 -9.88
N TYR A 44 -4.11 -11.95 -10.44
CA TYR A 44 -4.23 -13.40 -10.68
C TYR A 44 -3.18 -14.00 -11.63
N ARG A 45 -2.51 -13.17 -12.45
CA ARG A 45 -1.37 -13.58 -13.31
C ARG A 45 -0.02 -13.11 -12.76
N GLY A 46 0.01 -12.63 -11.53
CA GLY A 46 1.08 -11.80 -11.01
C GLY A 46 0.92 -10.33 -11.44
N CYS A 47 1.45 -9.44 -10.63
CA CYS A 47 1.62 -8.02 -10.90
C CYS A 47 3.09 -7.64 -10.73
N GLU A 48 3.51 -6.57 -11.40
CA GLU A 48 4.82 -5.96 -11.17
C GLU A 48 4.68 -4.75 -10.25
N SER A 49 5.66 -4.53 -9.38
CA SER A 49 5.70 -3.36 -8.50
C SER A 49 7.13 -2.88 -8.29
N VAL A 50 7.29 -1.59 -8.07
CA VAL A 50 8.58 -0.97 -7.72
C VAL A 50 8.62 -0.68 -6.23
N VAL A 51 9.70 -1.07 -5.56
CA VAL A 51 9.99 -0.69 -4.17
C VAL A 51 10.79 0.61 -4.18
N ASP A 52 10.09 1.74 -4.02
CA ASP A 52 10.68 3.07 -4.20
C ASP A 52 10.68 3.89 -2.90
N THR A 53 11.85 4.05 -2.27
CA THR A 53 12.02 4.92 -1.10
C THR A 53 11.90 6.41 -1.42
N GLY A 54 11.88 6.80 -2.70
CA GLY A 54 11.70 8.17 -3.17
C GLY A 54 10.24 8.60 -3.32
N THR A 55 9.28 7.67 -3.23
CA THR A 55 7.85 7.97 -3.32
C THR A 55 7.22 7.99 -1.93
N SER A 56 6.51 9.08 -1.59
CA SER A 56 5.95 9.28 -0.25
C SER A 56 4.73 8.42 0.08
N THR A 57 4.00 7.92 -0.91
CA THR A 57 2.74 7.18 -0.74
C THR A 57 2.79 5.85 -1.48
N LEU A 58 1.98 4.87 -1.06
CA LEU A 58 1.70 3.74 -1.93
C LEU A 58 1.01 4.26 -3.20
N THR A 59 1.31 3.63 -4.33
CA THR A 59 0.64 3.95 -5.59
C THR A 59 0.01 2.71 -6.20
N ALA A 60 -1.11 2.90 -6.89
CA ALA A 60 -1.83 1.81 -7.54
C ALA A 60 -2.41 2.25 -8.90
N PRO A 61 -2.62 1.32 -9.85
CA PRO A 61 -3.38 1.61 -11.07
C PRO A 61 -4.73 2.26 -10.75
N ARG A 62 -5.16 3.20 -11.60
CA ARG A 62 -6.36 4.01 -11.34
C ARG A 62 -7.62 3.16 -11.14
N GLU A 63 -7.74 2.09 -11.91
CA GLU A 63 -8.86 1.16 -11.85
C GLU A 63 -8.91 0.46 -10.49
N VAL A 64 -7.77 -0.10 -10.05
CA VAL A 64 -7.62 -0.76 -8.75
C VAL A 64 -7.90 0.20 -7.60
N LEU A 65 -7.32 1.40 -7.67
CA LEU A 65 -7.54 2.43 -6.67
C LEU A 65 -9.01 2.85 -6.61
N GLY A 66 -9.70 2.97 -7.74
CA GLY A 66 -11.13 3.27 -7.78
C GLY A 66 -11.98 2.27 -7.00
N TYR A 67 -11.75 0.97 -7.22
CA TYR A 67 -12.44 -0.09 -6.47
C TYR A 67 -12.12 -0.04 -4.98
N LEU A 68 -10.84 0.17 -4.64
CA LEU A 68 -10.42 0.25 -3.25
C LEU A 68 -11.08 1.44 -2.55
N LEU A 69 -11.02 2.63 -3.13
CA LEU A 69 -11.61 3.85 -2.56
C LEU A 69 -13.13 3.70 -2.36
N GLN A 70 -13.82 3.08 -3.32
CA GLN A 70 -15.24 2.77 -3.17
C GLN A 70 -15.51 1.83 -1.99
N GLY A 71 -14.71 0.76 -1.85
CA GLY A 71 -14.81 -0.19 -0.74
C GLY A 71 -14.49 0.43 0.63
N LEU A 72 -13.58 1.41 0.67
CA LEU A 72 -13.25 2.17 1.88
C LEU A 72 -14.34 3.21 2.24
N GLY A 73 -15.31 3.47 1.36
CA GLY A 73 -16.25 4.58 1.52
C GLY A 73 -15.58 5.95 1.44
N ALA A 74 -14.45 6.04 0.75
CA ALA A 74 -13.65 7.25 0.67
C ALA A 74 -14.31 8.29 -0.25
N GLN A 75 -14.22 9.56 0.13
CA GLN A 75 -14.76 10.69 -0.63
C GLN A 75 -13.65 11.64 -1.05
N GLN A 76 -13.66 12.07 -2.31
CA GLN A 76 -12.68 13.02 -2.79
C GLN A 76 -13.02 14.44 -2.30
N SER A 77 -12.06 15.06 -1.63
CA SER A 77 -12.12 16.47 -1.24
C SER A 77 -11.84 17.40 -2.41
N GLN A 78 -12.17 18.68 -2.26
CA GLN A 78 -11.85 19.73 -3.24
C GLN A 78 -10.36 19.88 -3.57
N TYR A 79 -9.47 19.37 -2.70
CA TYR A 79 -8.02 19.41 -2.88
C TYR A 79 -7.46 18.11 -3.50
N GLY A 80 -8.34 17.20 -3.94
CA GLY A 80 -7.96 15.94 -4.57
C GLY A 80 -7.58 14.81 -3.61
N MET A 81 -7.54 15.07 -2.30
CA MET A 81 -7.31 14.03 -1.28
C MET A 81 -8.56 13.16 -1.10
N TYR A 82 -8.38 11.86 -0.88
CA TYR A 82 -9.45 10.93 -0.56
C TYR A 82 -9.62 10.82 0.96
N MET A 83 -10.76 11.25 1.48
CA MET A 83 -11.07 11.30 2.90
C MET A 83 -11.89 10.10 3.35
N VAL A 84 -11.64 9.62 4.57
CA VAL A 84 -12.44 8.58 5.25
C VAL A 84 -12.86 9.07 6.64
N ASP A 85 -13.89 8.46 7.23
CA ASP A 85 -14.29 8.76 8.60
C ASP A 85 -13.24 8.24 9.59
N CYS A 86 -12.62 9.16 10.35
CA CYS A 86 -11.61 8.83 11.34
C CYS A 86 -12.10 7.85 12.41
N ASN A 87 -13.40 7.86 12.73
CA ASN A 87 -13.96 6.96 13.75
C ASN A 87 -14.07 5.52 13.27
N ARG A 88 -13.98 5.29 11.95
CA ARG A 88 -14.17 3.98 11.32
C ARG A 88 -12.87 3.38 10.78
N VAL A 89 -11.72 4.00 11.06
CA VAL A 89 -10.41 3.52 10.56
C VAL A 89 -10.15 2.08 10.98
N ASN A 90 -10.51 1.70 12.21
CA ASN A 90 -10.32 0.34 12.69
C ASN A 90 -11.25 -0.69 12.03
N ASP A 91 -12.33 -0.25 11.38
CA ASP A 91 -13.26 -1.12 10.64
C ASP A 91 -12.84 -1.32 9.18
N LEU A 92 -11.86 -0.55 8.70
CA LEU A 92 -11.37 -0.65 7.33
C LEU A 92 -10.61 -1.97 7.13
N PRO A 93 -10.53 -2.48 5.89
CA PRO A 93 -9.95 -3.79 5.65
C PRO A 93 -8.43 -3.81 5.84
N THR A 94 -7.89 -4.97 6.20
CA THR A 94 -6.46 -5.23 6.04
C THR A 94 -6.17 -5.49 4.57
N LEU A 95 -5.19 -4.77 4.00
CA LEU A 95 -4.70 -5.01 2.64
C LEU A 95 -3.47 -5.90 2.72
N THR A 96 -3.42 -6.99 1.97
CA THR A 96 -2.27 -7.92 2.03
C THR A 96 -1.65 -8.08 0.65
N PHE A 97 -0.34 -7.84 0.58
CA PHE A 97 0.47 -8.19 -0.58
C PHE A 97 1.11 -9.54 -0.34
N VAL A 98 0.92 -10.48 -1.25
CA VAL A 98 1.64 -11.75 -1.23
C VAL A 98 2.82 -11.66 -2.20
N ILE A 99 4.04 -11.78 -1.67
CA ILE A 99 5.28 -11.61 -2.42
C ILE A 99 6.16 -12.83 -2.17
N SER A 100 6.53 -13.55 -3.23
CA SER A 100 7.29 -14.82 -3.13
C SER A 100 6.68 -15.78 -2.09
N GLY A 101 5.35 -15.91 -2.10
CA GLY A 101 4.57 -16.74 -1.18
C GLY A 101 4.42 -16.20 0.25
N THR A 102 5.04 -15.06 0.57
CA THR A 102 4.97 -14.45 1.91
C THR A 102 3.90 -13.37 1.96
N ALA A 103 2.97 -13.50 2.90
CA ALA A 103 1.92 -12.52 3.15
C ALA A 103 2.45 -11.33 3.96
N LEU A 104 2.27 -10.12 3.44
CA LEU A 104 2.64 -8.87 4.08
C LEU A 104 1.36 -8.03 4.33
N PRO A 105 0.72 -8.20 5.51
CA PRO A 105 -0.50 -7.48 5.83
C PRO A 105 -0.22 -6.03 6.22
N LEU A 106 -0.96 -5.11 5.61
CA LEU A 106 -1.01 -3.69 5.96
C LEU A 106 -2.34 -3.42 6.67
N PRO A 107 -2.33 -3.20 7.99
CA PRO A 107 -3.53 -2.80 8.71
C PRO A 107 -3.97 -1.39 8.27
N PRO A 108 -5.23 -0.99 8.55
CA PRO A 108 -5.72 0.36 8.26
C PRO A 108 -4.84 1.50 8.73
N SER A 109 -4.21 1.36 9.90
CA SER A 109 -3.30 2.37 10.45
C SER A 109 -2.04 2.58 9.59
N ALA A 110 -1.69 1.65 8.70
CA ALA A 110 -0.54 1.77 7.81
C ALA A 110 -0.84 2.50 6.50
N TYR A 111 -2.10 2.50 6.04
CA TYR A 111 -2.50 3.14 4.78
C TYR A 111 -3.51 4.29 4.96
N ILE A 112 -3.97 4.58 6.18
CA ILE A 112 -4.73 5.78 6.50
C ILE A 112 -3.86 6.76 7.28
N VAL A 113 -3.76 7.98 6.77
CA VAL A 113 -3.01 9.08 7.38
C VAL A 113 -3.99 9.96 8.17
N GLN A 114 -3.74 10.11 9.47
CA GLN A 114 -4.49 11.01 10.33
C GLN A 114 -3.80 12.38 10.36
N HIS A 115 -4.59 13.43 10.14
CA HIS A 115 -4.13 14.81 10.16
C HIS A 115 -4.82 15.58 11.27
N TYR A 116 -4.12 16.56 11.82
CA TYR A 116 -4.68 17.52 12.77
C TYR A 116 -4.30 18.93 12.34
N GLN A 117 -5.28 19.72 11.92
CA GLN A 117 -5.07 21.11 11.50
C GLN A 117 -6.13 22.03 12.11
N TYR A 118 -5.69 23.15 12.67
CA TYR A 118 -6.57 24.18 13.26
C TYR A 118 -7.60 23.63 14.26
N GLY A 119 -7.28 22.56 14.99
CA GLY A 119 -8.19 21.93 15.95
C GLY A 119 -9.13 20.87 15.36
N TYR A 120 -9.05 20.61 14.06
CA TYR A 120 -9.86 19.61 13.36
C TYR A 120 -9.03 18.40 12.97
N GLN A 121 -9.55 17.21 13.29
CA GLN A 121 -8.99 15.95 12.82
C GLN A 121 -9.68 15.55 11.51
N TYR A 122 -8.88 15.09 10.54
CA TYR A 122 -9.40 14.44 9.33
C TYR A 122 -8.45 13.33 8.90
N CYS A 123 -9.00 12.32 8.21
CA CYS A 123 -8.26 11.13 7.83
C CYS A 123 -8.29 10.98 6.31
N THR A 124 -7.13 10.68 5.73
CA THR A 124 -6.97 10.52 4.28
C THR A 124 -6.38 9.17 3.93
N VAL A 125 -6.77 8.62 2.78
CA VAL A 125 -6.14 7.42 2.23
C VAL A 125 -4.73 7.78 1.73
N GLY A 126 -3.71 7.08 2.23
CA GLY A 126 -2.29 7.21 1.88
C GLY A 126 -1.89 6.45 0.61
N ILE A 127 -2.84 6.28 -0.31
CA ILE A 127 -2.66 5.57 -1.58
C ILE A 127 -3.09 6.51 -2.70
N THR A 128 -2.24 6.70 -3.70
CA THR A 128 -2.47 7.61 -4.81
C THR A 128 -2.42 6.89 -6.16
N PRO A 129 -2.97 7.48 -7.23
CA PRO A 129 -2.82 6.91 -8.57
C PRO A 129 -1.34 6.81 -8.95
N THR A 130 -0.92 5.65 -9.45
CA THR A 130 0.42 5.52 -10.02
C THR A 130 0.54 6.29 -11.35
N TYR A 131 1.75 6.78 -11.62
CA TYR A 131 2.11 7.39 -12.90
C TYR A 131 2.79 6.38 -13.84
N LEU A 132 3.11 5.18 -13.35
CA LEU A 132 3.69 4.13 -14.15
C LEU A 132 2.62 3.55 -15.11
N PRO A 133 2.99 3.24 -16.36
CA PRO A 133 2.09 2.55 -17.27
C PRO A 133 1.74 1.15 -16.75
N PRO A 134 0.57 0.60 -17.12
CA PRO A 134 0.21 -0.79 -16.81
C PRO A 134 1.16 -1.81 -17.45
#